data_AF-A0A955K689-F1
#
_entry.id   AF-A0A955K689-F1
#
_cell.length_a   1.000
_cell.length_b   1.000
_cell.length_c   1.000
_cell.angle_alpha   90.00
_cell.angle_beta   90.00
_cell.angle_gamma   90.00
#
_symmetry.space_group_name_H-M   'P 1'
#
loop_
_entity.id
_entity.type
_entity.pdbx_description
1 polymer ?
#
loop_
_entity_poly.entity_id
_entity_poly.type
_entity_poly.pdbx_seq_one_letter_code
_entity_poly.pdbx_strand_id
1 'polypeptide(L)'
;MDLLAKIIDKPVGLPAVLPDDSTLKGVLTLTFGVLGGLSLLMITLQGLRYTLSDGDPQKTKQAKNGIVYALAGIVIALLGTSIVQFTLGNIFTGLQADETTLVGTSSLFVRVASLISFATGIASVIMIVVAGIKYNLSNGDPQKTASAKNTIIYALTGVVISGIAAPIIIFVVNKVAG
;
A
#
# COMPACT_ATOMS: atom_id res chain seq x y z
N MET A 1 -42.14 -2.66 -25.77
CA MET A 1 -41.60 -2.77 -24.40
C MET A 1 -40.21 -3.43 -24.38
N ASP A 2 -39.86 -4.31 -25.32
CA ASP A 2 -38.53 -4.96 -25.41
C ASP A 2 -37.32 -4.04 -25.63
N LEU A 3 -37.51 -2.87 -26.24
CA LEU A 3 -36.43 -1.93 -26.50
C LEU A 3 -35.89 -1.26 -25.22
N LEU A 4 -36.70 -1.15 -24.17
CA LEU A 4 -36.28 -0.58 -22.89
C LEU A 4 -35.52 -1.61 -22.03
N ALA A 5 -35.92 -2.89 -22.09
CA ALA A 5 -35.22 -3.99 -21.42
C ALA A 5 -33.80 -4.20 -21.99
N LYS A 6 -33.62 -4.03 -23.31
CA LYS A 6 -32.33 -4.24 -24.01
C LYS A 6 -31.32 -3.09 -23.85
N ILE A 7 -31.71 -1.98 -23.22
CA ILE A 7 -30.84 -0.86 -22.86
C ILE A 7 -30.39 -1.00 -21.39
N ILE A 8 -31.24 -1.55 -20.52
CA ILE A 8 -30.93 -1.83 -19.11
C ILE A 8 -30.00 -3.03 -18.96
N ASP A 9 -30.11 -4.03 -19.84
CA ASP A 9 -29.35 -5.29 -19.76
C ASP A 9 -28.02 -5.29 -20.54
N LYS A 10 -27.59 -4.13 -21.08
CA LYS A 10 -26.21 -4.02 -21.55
C LYS A 10 -25.32 -3.73 -20.35
N PRO A 11 -24.46 -4.66 -19.91
CA PRO A 11 -23.43 -4.30 -18.95
C PRO A 11 -22.67 -3.11 -19.55
N VAL A 12 -22.71 -1.98 -18.85
CA VAL A 12 -21.91 -0.80 -19.18
C VAL A 12 -20.51 -1.30 -19.51
N GLY A 13 -20.08 -1.08 -20.76
CA GLY A 13 -18.82 -1.58 -21.33
C GLY A 13 -17.61 -0.89 -20.72
N LEU A 14 -17.53 -0.87 -19.40
CA LEU A 14 -16.32 -0.60 -18.65
C LEU A 14 -15.38 -1.77 -18.98
N PRO A 15 -14.22 -1.53 -19.61
CA PRO A 15 -13.20 -2.56 -19.69
C PRO A 15 -12.88 -2.97 -18.24
N ALA A 16 -13.29 -4.17 -17.87
CA ALA A 16 -12.89 -4.78 -16.63
C ALA A 16 -11.40 -5.12 -16.78
N VAL A 17 -10.53 -4.14 -16.47
CA VAL A 17 -9.13 -4.42 -16.13
C VAL A 17 -9.12 -4.98 -14.71
N LEU A 18 -9.92 -6.03 -14.48
CA LEU A 18 -9.69 -6.91 -13.34
C LEU A 18 -8.39 -7.60 -13.69
N PRO A 19 -7.31 -7.38 -12.91
CA PRO A 19 -6.05 -8.01 -13.20
C PRO A 19 -6.27 -9.51 -13.21
N ASP A 20 -6.16 -10.12 -14.39
CA ASP A 20 -6.21 -11.58 -14.50
C ASP A 20 -5.11 -12.14 -13.59
N ASP A 21 -5.41 -13.23 -12.87
CA ASP A 21 -4.48 -13.82 -11.90
C ASP A 21 -3.12 -14.09 -12.54
N SER A 22 -3.09 -14.33 -13.84
CA SER A 22 -1.89 -14.52 -14.66
C SER A 22 -1.06 -13.24 -14.78
N THR A 23 -1.67 -12.07 -14.99
CA THR A 23 -0.97 -10.78 -15.05
C THR A 23 -0.43 -10.39 -13.67
N LEU A 24 -1.22 -10.61 -12.61
CA LEU A 24 -0.79 -10.39 -11.23
C LEU A 24 0.40 -11.29 -10.89
N LYS A 25 0.29 -12.59 -11.11
CA LYS A 25 1.38 -13.55 -10.90
C LYS A 25 2.59 -13.21 -11.77
N GLY A 26 2.37 -12.76 -13.01
CA GLY A 26 3.44 -12.37 -13.93
C GLY A 26 4.25 -11.18 -13.44
N VAL A 27 3.59 -10.07 -13.10
CA VAL A 27 4.26 -8.87 -12.55
C VAL A 27 4.89 -9.19 -11.19
N LEU A 28 4.18 -9.91 -10.33
CA LEU A 28 4.68 -10.30 -9.01
C LEU A 28 5.94 -11.18 -9.12
N THR A 29 5.93 -12.15 -10.03
CA THR A 29 7.09 -13.02 -10.30
C THR A 29 8.24 -12.23 -10.90
N LEU A 30 7.99 -11.29 -11.80
CA LEU A 30 9.02 -10.42 -12.37
C LEU A 30 9.66 -9.54 -11.27
N THR A 31 8.84 -8.93 -10.42
CA THR A 31 9.31 -8.11 -9.30
C THR A 31 10.12 -8.93 -8.30
N PHE A 32 9.64 -10.11 -7.88
CA PHE A 32 10.40 -11.00 -6.99
C PHE A 32 11.65 -11.57 -7.65
N GLY A 33 11.62 -11.84 -8.94
CA GLY A 33 12.80 -12.28 -9.69
C GLY A 33 13.89 -11.22 -9.71
N VAL A 34 13.53 -9.97 -10.02
CA VAL A 34 14.48 -8.83 -10.01
C VAL A 34 14.96 -8.53 -8.59
N LEU A 35 14.06 -8.46 -7.61
CA LEU A 35 14.44 -8.23 -6.20
C LEU A 35 15.31 -9.34 -5.65
N GLY A 36 14.97 -10.61 -5.92
CA GLY A 36 15.74 -11.77 -5.50
C GLY A 36 17.12 -11.79 -6.12
N GLY A 37 17.21 -11.54 -7.43
CA GLY A 37 18.48 -11.45 -8.16
C GLY A 37 19.38 -10.31 -7.65
N LEU A 38 18.82 -9.11 -7.47
CA LEU A 38 19.54 -7.96 -6.92
C LEU A 38 19.99 -8.19 -5.47
N SER A 39 19.15 -8.84 -4.66
CA SER A 39 19.49 -9.17 -3.28
C SER A 39 20.66 -10.15 -3.21
N LEU A 40 20.65 -11.19 -4.05
CA LEU A 40 21.75 -12.15 -4.13
C LEU A 40 23.06 -11.49 -4.61
N LEU A 41 22.98 -10.60 -5.60
CA LEU A 41 24.11 -9.81 -6.08
C LEU A 41 24.70 -8.96 -4.95
N MET A 42 23.85 -8.22 -4.22
CA MET A 42 24.27 -7.38 -3.09
C MET A 42 24.90 -8.21 -1.97
N ILE A 43 24.33 -9.36 -1.62
CA ILE A 43 24.92 -10.25 -0.62
C ILE A 43 26.32 -10.70 -1.05
N THR A 44 26.49 -11.07 -2.32
CA THR A 44 27.76 -11.53 -2.86
C THR A 44 28.82 -10.41 -2.88
N LEU A 45 28.45 -9.22 -3.36
CA LEU A 45 29.37 -8.06 -3.41
C LEU A 45 29.80 -7.60 -2.02
N GLN A 46 28.87 -7.56 -1.06
CA GLN A 46 29.17 -7.15 0.31
C GLN A 46 29.90 -8.25 1.08
N GLY A 47 29.65 -9.52 0.77
CA GLY A 47 30.41 -10.66 1.29
C GLY A 47 31.87 -10.62 0.83
N LEU A 48 32.12 -10.39 -0.46
CA LEU A 48 33.48 -10.23 -0.98
C LEU A 48 34.18 -9.03 -0.32
N ARG A 49 33.48 -7.90 -0.21
CA ARG A 49 33.99 -6.71 0.47
C ARG A 49 34.32 -6.98 1.94
N TYR A 50 33.53 -7.79 2.65
CA TYR A 50 33.79 -8.14 4.05
C TYR A 50 35.13 -8.88 4.20
N THR A 51 35.38 -9.88 3.34
CA THR A 51 36.61 -10.66 3.33
C THR A 51 37.83 -9.82 2.92
N LEU A 52 37.67 -8.91 1.96
CA LEU A 52 38.74 -8.00 1.49
C LEU A 52 38.88 -6.72 2.32
N SER A 53 38.16 -6.56 3.43
CA SER A 53 38.21 -5.33 4.23
C SER A 53 39.53 -5.12 4.96
N ASP A 54 40.40 -6.13 5.05
CA ASP A 54 41.76 -6.07 5.64
C ASP A 54 41.80 -5.42 7.04
N GLY A 55 40.75 -5.63 7.83
CA GLY A 55 40.60 -5.07 9.18
C GLY A 55 40.18 -3.59 9.25
N ASP A 56 39.99 -2.90 8.12
CA ASP A 56 39.49 -1.51 8.11
C ASP A 56 38.05 -1.43 8.67
N PRO A 57 37.84 -0.77 9.82
CA PRO A 57 36.54 -0.70 10.47
C PRO A 57 35.43 -0.11 9.58
N GLN A 58 35.78 0.81 8.67
CA GLN A 58 34.80 1.43 7.77
C GLN A 58 34.35 0.46 6.67
N LYS A 59 35.27 -0.30 6.06
CA LYS A 59 34.93 -1.27 5.01
C LYS A 59 34.14 -2.44 5.57
N THR A 60 34.53 -2.93 6.74
CA THR A 60 33.80 -3.99 7.45
C THR A 60 32.40 -3.53 7.86
N LYS A 61 32.23 -2.30 8.36
CA LYS A 61 30.92 -1.77 8.74
C LYS A 61 29.99 -1.60 7.54
N GLN A 62 30.50 -1.08 6.41
CA GLN A 62 29.71 -0.97 5.20
C GLN A 62 29.30 -2.33 4.63
N ALA A 63 30.20 -3.32 4.64
CA ALA A 63 29.89 -4.69 4.22
C ALA A 63 28.78 -5.31 5.10
N LYS A 64 28.89 -5.18 6.42
CA LYS A 64 27.86 -5.66 7.37
C LYS A 64 26.51 -5.00 7.11
N ASN A 65 26.48 -3.67 6.99
CA ASN A 65 25.23 -2.94 6.72
C ASN A 65 24.62 -3.33 5.37
N GLY A 66 25.45 -3.50 4.34
CA GLY A 66 24.99 -3.94 3.02
C GLY A 66 24.32 -5.31 3.06
N ILE A 67 24.90 -6.27 3.77
CA ILE A 67 24.30 -7.60 3.98
C ILE A 67 22.97 -7.47 4.75
N VAL A 68 22.95 -6.68 5.83
CA VAL A 68 21.73 -6.47 6.63
C VAL A 68 20.61 -5.81 5.80
N TYR A 69 20.93 -4.82 4.96
CA TYR A 69 19.93 -4.18 4.10
C TYR A 69 19.38 -5.12 3.04
N ALA A 70 20.21 -5.98 2.45
CA ALA A 70 19.74 -6.99 1.50
C ALA A 70 18.78 -7.98 2.17
N LEU A 71 19.12 -8.46 3.38
CA LEU A 71 18.24 -9.35 4.15
C LEU A 71 16.94 -8.66 4.57
N ALA A 72 17.02 -7.41 5.03
CA ALA A 72 15.83 -6.62 5.36
C ALA A 72 14.92 -6.44 4.13
N GLY A 73 15.48 -6.20 2.95
CA GLY A 73 14.73 -6.11 1.69
C GLY A 73 13.95 -7.39 1.37
N ILE A 74 14.57 -8.56 1.54
CA ILE A 74 13.91 -9.86 1.34
C ILE A 74 12.76 -10.03 2.33
N VAL A 75 12.99 -9.76 3.62
CA VAL A 75 11.95 -9.88 4.65
C VAL A 75 10.77 -8.96 4.34
N ILE A 76 11.04 -7.70 3.97
CA ILE A 76 9.99 -6.74 3.60
C ILE A 76 9.23 -7.20 2.36
N ALA A 77 9.91 -7.76 1.35
CA ALA A 77 9.27 -8.25 0.14
C ALA A 77 8.31 -9.43 0.44
N LEU A 78 8.70 -10.34 1.33
CA LEU A 78 7.84 -11.44 1.79
C LEU A 78 6.62 -10.91 2.55
N LEU A 79 6.83 -9.96 3.46
CA LEU A 79 5.75 -9.31 4.21
C LEU A 79 4.83 -8.46 3.32
N GLY A 80 5.36 -7.90 2.23
CA GLY A 80 4.60 -7.09 1.28
C GLY A 80 3.38 -7.82 0.72
N THR A 81 3.50 -9.12 0.45
CA THR A 81 2.35 -9.93 0.00
C THR A 81 1.25 -10.00 1.03
N SER A 82 1.61 -10.17 2.31
CA SER A 82 0.66 -10.20 3.43
C SER A 82 -0.02 -8.84 3.64
N ILE A 83 0.74 -7.75 3.48
CA ILE A 83 0.21 -6.38 3.61
C ILE A 83 -0.77 -6.05 2.48
N VAL A 84 -0.47 -6.43 1.23
CA VAL A 84 -1.36 -6.18 0.08
C VAL A 84 -2.67 -6.96 0.24
N GLN A 85 -2.60 -8.22 0.63
CA GLN A 85 -3.80 -9.04 0.88
C GLN A 85 -4.65 -8.47 2.02
N PHE A 86 -4.02 -7.98 3.09
CA PHE A 86 -4.72 -7.30 4.18
C PHE A 86 -5.39 -5.98 3.72
N THR A 87 -4.73 -5.24 2.83
CA THR A 87 -5.27 -3.99 2.29
C THR A 87 -6.46 -4.25 1.37
N LEU A 88 -6.38 -5.25 0.49
CA LEU A 88 -7.49 -5.68 -0.37
C LEU A 88 -8.65 -6.25 0.44
N GLY A 89 -8.35 -7.13 1.40
CA GLY A 89 -9.35 -7.95 2.08
C GLY A 89 -10.06 -7.30 3.26
N ASN A 90 -9.41 -6.37 3.97
CA ASN A 90 -9.93 -5.88 5.27
C ASN A 90 -10.19 -4.37 5.28
N ILE A 91 -9.41 -3.58 4.55
CA ILE A 91 -9.52 -2.11 4.54
C ILE A 91 -10.34 -1.61 3.34
N PHE A 92 -10.20 -2.21 2.17
CA PHE A 92 -10.85 -1.72 0.94
C PHE A 92 -12.26 -2.31 0.70
N THR A 93 -12.50 -3.55 1.11
CA THR A 93 -13.81 -4.22 1.06
C THR A 93 -14.77 -3.71 2.14
N GLY A 94 -14.26 -3.25 3.29
CA GLY A 94 -15.09 -2.69 4.37
C GLY A 94 -15.79 -1.38 3.99
N LEU A 95 -15.26 -0.65 3.00
CA LEU A 95 -15.79 0.63 2.48
C LEU A 95 -16.55 0.49 1.16
N GLN A 96 -16.51 -0.67 0.51
CA GLN A 96 -17.44 -0.99 -0.57
C GLN A 96 -18.80 -1.30 0.07
N ALA A 97 -19.53 -0.23 0.38
CA ALA A 97 -20.97 -0.31 0.40
C ALA A 97 -21.37 -0.76 -1.01
N ASP A 98 -21.66 -2.05 -1.14
CA ASP A 98 -22.39 -2.58 -2.29
C ASP A 98 -23.64 -1.70 -2.43
N GLU A 99 -23.70 -0.94 -3.51
CA GLU A 99 -24.78 0.02 -3.79
C GLU A 99 -26.16 -0.66 -3.88
N THR A 100 -26.22 -1.99 -3.85
CA THR A 100 -27.40 -2.69 -4.34
C THR A 100 -28.35 -3.28 -3.31
N THR A 101 -28.02 -3.39 -2.00
CA THR A 101 -29.00 -4.07 -1.11
C THR A 101 -29.18 -3.59 0.33
N LEU A 102 -28.36 -2.67 0.89
CA LEU A 102 -28.57 -2.26 2.31
C LEU A 102 -28.54 -0.75 2.63
N VAL A 103 -28.57 0.15 1.63
CA VAL A 103 -28.61 1.62 1.85
C VAL A 103 -29.96 2.23 1.45
N GLY A 104 -31.05 1.50 1.68
CA GLY A 104 -32.40 1.92 1.32
C GLY A 104 -32.97 3.11 2.11
N THR A 105 -32.34 3.52 3.22
CA THR A 105 -32.84 4.65 4.03
C THR A 105 -31.65 5.42 4.61
N SER A 106 -31.50 6.71 4.23
CA SER A 106 -30.48 7.70 4.69
C SER A 106 -29.15 7.79 3.90
N SER A 107 -29.28 8.04 2.60
CA SER A 107 -28.24 8.21 1.57
C SER A 107 -27.20 9.32 1.78
N LEU A 108 -27.39 10.26 2.71
CA LEU A 108 -26.45 11.36 2.91
C LEU A 108 -25.20 10.96 3.70
N PHE A 109 -25.35 10.12 4.74
CA PHE A 109 -24.23 9.77 5.61
C PHE A 109 -23.21 8.87 4.89
N VAL A 110 -23.68 7.90 4.12
CA VAL A 110 -22.82 7.00 3.33
C VAL A 110 -22.14 7.77 2.20
N ARG A 111 -22.87 8.68 1.54
CA ARG A 111 -22.32 9.50 0.47
C ARG A 111 -21.25 10.47 0.96
N VAL A 112 -21.45 11.07 2.14
CA VAL A 112 -20.44 11.93 2.80
C VAL A 112 -19.25 11.11 3.28
N ALA A 113 -19.46 9.94 3.90
CA ALA A 113 -18.38 9.05 4.33
C ALA A 113 -17.51 8.57 3.15
N SER A 114 -18.13 8.27 2.01
CA SER A 114 -17.44 7.90 0.78
C SER A 114 -16.61 9.05 0.21
N LEU A 115 -17.15 10.28 0.23
CA LEU A 115 -16.45 11.49 -0.21
C LEU A 115 -15.23 11.82 0.68
N ILE A 116 -15.36 11.68 2.00
CA ILE A 116 -14.28 11.91 2.95
C ILE A 116 -13.18 10.85 2.79
N SER A 117 -13.55 9.59 2.53
CA SER A 117 -12.60 8.50 2.32
C SER A 117 -11.78 8.71 1.03
N PHE A 118 -12.44 9.16 -0.04
CA PHE A 118 -11.77 9.50 -1.29
C PHE A 118 -10.79 10.67 -1.12
N ALA A 119 -11.21 11.74 -0.43
CA ALA A 119 -10.35 12.89 -0.13
C ALA A 119 -9.14 12.49 0.74
N THR A 120 -9.35 11.65 1.75
CA THR A 120 -8.29 11.16 2.65
C THR A 120 -7.28 10.28 1.91
N GLY A 121 -7.76 9.43 0.98
CA GLY A 121 -6.90 8.62 0.12
C GLY A 121 -5.93 9.46 -0.71
N ILE A 122 -6.46 10.47 -1.40
CA ILE A 122 -5.65 11.38 -2.24
C ILE A 122 -4.68 12.20 -1.38
N ALA A 123 -5.15 12.76 -0.26
CA ALA A 123 -4.31 13.55 0.64
C ALA A 123 -3.14 12.73 1.22
N SER A 124 -3.38 11.47 1.57
CA SER A 124 -2.33 10.59 2.11
C SER A 124 -1.25 10.28 1.08
N VAL A 125 -1.62 9.99 -0.17
CA VAL A 125 -0.66 9.74 -1.24
C VAL A 125 0.25 10.95 -1.46
N ILE A 126 -0.31 12.15 -1.49
CA ILE A 126 0.46 13.40 -1.65
C ILE A 126 1.48 13.56 -0.51
N MET A 127 1.06 13.33 0.74
CA MET A 127 1.97 13.44 1.89
C MET A 127 3.10 12.41 1.86
N ILE A 128 2.84 11.17 1.42
CA ILE A 128 3.88 10.14 1.29
C ILE A 128 4.95 10.55 0.27
N VAL A 129 4.52 11.09 -0.88
CA VAL A 129 5.45 11.54 -1.93
C VAL A 129 6.32 12.70 -1.44
N VAL A 130 5.71 13.72 -0.82
CA VAL A 130 6.44 14.88 -0.27
C VAL A 130 7.45 14.45 0.81
N ALA A 131 7.04 13.50 1.66
CA ALA A 131 7.93 12.97 2.69
C ALA A 131 9.09 12.15 2.09
N GLY A 132 8.84 11.37 1.03
CA GLY A 132 9.87 10.62 0.32
C GLY A 132 10.94 11.50 -0.31
N ILE A 133 10.52 12.57 -1.01
CA ILE A 133 11.45 13.56 -1.58
C ILE A 133 12.26 14.22 -0.46
N LYS A 134 11.61 14.65 0.63
CA LYS A 134 12.29 15.25 1.78
C LYS A 134 13.28 14.28 2.43
N TYR A 135 12.94 13.00 2.54
CA TYR A 135 13.82 11.97 3.10
C TYR A 135 15.10 11.80 2.26
N ASN A 136 14.96 11.67 0.93
CA ASN A 136 16.10 11.54 0.03
C ASN A 136 16.98 12.80 0.00
N LEU A 137 16.37 13.99 0.05
CA LEU A 137 17.09 15.27 0.05
C LEU A 137 17.62 15.67 1.44
N SER A 138 17.42 14.86 2.47
CA SER A 138 17.87 15.18 3.82
C SER A 138 19.39 15.13 3.97
N ASN A 139 20.13 14.49 3.04
CA ASN A 139 21.60 14.40 3.03
C ASN A 139 22.26 14.05 4.38
N GLY A 140 21.55 13.32 5.26
CA GLY A 140 22.03 12.95 6.59
C GLY A 140 21.78 13.96 7.72
N ASP A 141 21.10 15.09 7.44
CA ASP A 141 20.62 16.00 8.48
C ASP A 141 19.58 15.27 9.36
N PRO A 142 19.84 15.08 10.67
CA PRO A 142 18.95 14.33 11.56
C PRO A 142 17.55 14.93 11.64
N GLN A 143 17.43 16.25 11.54
CA GLN A 143 16.18 16.96 11.74
C GLN A 143 15.27 16.86 10.52
N LYS A 144 15.84 16.96 9.30
CA LYS A 144 15.09 16.74 8.05
C LYS A 144 14.68 15.28 7.87
N THR A 145 15.57 14.37 8.24
CA THR A 145 15.31 12.92 8.21
C THR A 145 14.19 12.55 9.18
N ALA A 146 14.21 13.08 10.40
CA ALA A 146 13.17 12.85 11.39
C ALA A 146 11.82 13.45 10.97
N SER A 147 11.82 14.67 10.42
CA SER A 147 10.60 15.30 9.91
C SER A 147 9.97 14.47 8.79
N ALA A 148 10.77 13.99 7.83
CA ALA A 148 10.28 13.14 6.76
C ALA A 148 9.68 11.83 7.30
N LYS A 149 10.35 11.17 8.26
CA LYS A 149 9.84 9.96 8.90
C LYS A 149 8.50 10.19 9.59
N ASN A 150 8.36 11.27 10.34
CA ASN A 150 7.12 11.59 11.04
C ASN A 150 5.98 11.85 10.06
N THR A 151 6.24 12.54 8.95
CA THR A 151 5.22 12.74 7.90
C THR A 151 4.76 11.40 7.29
N ILE A 152 5.68 10.47 7.03
CA ILE A 152 5.31 9.12 6.55
C ILE A 152 4.45 8.40 7.59
N ILE A 153 4.84 8.43 8.86
CA ILE A 153 4.09 7.78 9.95
C ILE A 153 2.69 8.39 10.07
N TYR A 154 2.55 9.71 10.00
CA TYR A 154 1.23 10.36 10.08
C TYR A 154 0.34 10.00 8.89
N ALA A 155 0.88 9.98 7.67
CA ALA A 155 0.14 9.58 6.48
C ALA A 155 -0.31 8.11 6.57
N LEU A 156 0.58 7.22 7.03
CA LEU A 156 0.26 5.81 7.23
C LEU A 156 -0.83 5.63 8.30
N THR A 157 -0.70 6.34 9.42
CA THR A 157 -1.68 6.31 10.50
C THR A 157 -3.07 6.75 10.04
N GLY A 158 -3.15 7.79 9.21
CA GLY A 158 -4.43 8.26 8.64
C GLY A 158 -5.12 7.22 7.75
N VAL A 159 -4.34 6.48 6.95
CA VAL A 159 -4.87 5.37 6.13
C VAL A 159 -5.37 4.23 7.00
N VAL A 160 -4.62 3.87 8.04
CA VAL A 160 -5.01 2.81 8.98
C VAL A 160 -6.29 3.18 9.72
N ILE A 161 -6.42 4.42 10.22
CA ILE A 161 -7.63 4.89 10.91
C ILE A 161 -8.84 4.87 9.96
N SER A 162 -8.66 5.37 8.73
CA SER A 162 -9.72 5.35 7.71
C SER A 162 -10.22 3.93 7.42
N GLY A 163 -9.31 2.95 7.36
CA GLY A 163 -9.67 1.55 7.14
C GLY A 163 -10.46 0.92 8.27
N ILE A 164 -10.18 1.30 9.52
CA ILE A 164 -10.89 0.77 10.71
C ILE A 164 -12.26 1.44 10.90
N ALA A 165 -12.47 2.64 10.36
CA ALA A 165 -13.75 3.35 10.48
C ALA A 165 -14.91 2.63 9.77
N ALA A 166 -14.61 1.90 8.71
CA ALA A 166 -15.58 1.25 7.84
C ALA A 166 -16.58 0.31 8.56
N PRO A 167 -16.15 -0.71 9.33
CA PRO A 167 -17.07 -1.58 10.07
C PRO A 167 -17.88 -0.84 11.14
N ILE A 168 -17.33 0.24 11.72
CA ILE A 168 -18.01 1.03 12.75
C ILE A 168 -19.19 1.80 12.16
N ILE A 169 -19.01 2.40 10.97
CA ILE A 169 -20.07 3.14 10.28
C ILE A 169 -21.24 2.22 9.96
N ILE A 170 -20.94 1.02 9.44
CA ILE A 170 -21.95 0.01 9.11
C ILE A 170 -22.70 -0.44 10.37
N PHE A 171 -22.01 -0.64 11.49
CA PHE A 171 -22.64 -0.99 12.76
C PHE A 171 -23.62 0.07 13.27
N VAL A 172 -23.23 1.35 13.21
CA VAL A 172 -24.09 2.47 13.65
C VAL A 172 -25.31 2.60 12.73
N VAL A 173 -25.12 2.51 11.41
CA VAL A 173 -26.24 2.57 10.45
C VAL A 173 -27.23 1.42 10.69
N ASN A 174 -26.74 0.19 10.87
CA ASN A 174 -27.59 -0.98 11.15
C ASN A 174 -28.31 -0.88 12.49
N LYS A 175 -27.72 -0.21 13.48
CA LYS A 175 -28.32 -0.01 14.80
C LYS A 175 -29.34 1.14 14.84
N VAL A 176 -29.26 2.10 13.91
CA VAL A 176 -30.20 3.23 13.81
C VAL A 176 -31.34 2.94 12.83
N ALA A 177 -31.13 2.06 11.85
CA ALA A 177 -32.16 1.65 10.88
C ALA A 177 -33.06 0.50 11.36
N GLY A 178 -32.75 -0.11 12.50
CA GLY A 178 -33.53 -1.18 13.15
C GLY A 178 -34.27 -0.72 14.39
#